data_AF-A0A1N7FK73-F1
#
_entry.id   AF-A0A1N7FK73-F1
#
_cell.length_a   1.000
_cell.length_b   1.000
_cell.length_c   1.000
_cell.angle_alpha   90.00
_cell.angle_beta   90.00
_cell.angle_gamma   90.00
#
_symmetry.space_group_name_H-M   'P 1'
#
loop_
_entity.id
_entity.type
_entity.pdbx_description
1 polymer ?
#
loop_
_entity_poly.entity_id
_entity_poly.type
_entity_poly.pdbx_seq_one_letter_code
_entity_poly.pdbx_strand_id
1 'polypeptide(L)'
;MWYLLFKHVLIGPPLRRWVQVSRSGAQLPTGPVILASNHLAEIDSLIVPLVVSRRVTFLAKSEYFTGRGIRGHCVRWFFTAVGQIPVDRCGGDDGPLDAACAVLRGGGVWAVYPEGTRSPDGRMHRGHTGVMRVAARCPDAALIPIAVMGTDELNPPQGRRIRRGRCRVVIGEPVAAQRWIAESGIRGATDRLMTAIAELSGQERADGYAR
;
A
#
# COMPACT_ATOMS: atom_id res chain seq x y z
N MET A 1 0.17 16.36 -13.25
CA MET A 1 -0.78 16.30 -14.38
C MET A 1 -1.18 14.87 -14.73
N TRP A 2 -0.25 13.98 -15.09
CA TRP A 2 -0.56 12.59 -15.48
C TRP A 2 -1.29 11.73 -14.44
N TYR A 3 -0.94 11.83 -13.15
CA TYR A 3 -1.62 11.08 -12.09
C TYR A 3 -3.15 11.31 -12.07
N LEU A 4 -3.58 12.57 -12.13
CA LEU A 4 -5.00 12.92 -12.14
C LEU A 4 -5.68 12.43 -13.42
N LEU A 5 -4.99 12.53 -14.57
CA LEU A 5 -5.50 12.01 -15.84
C LEU A 5 -5.71 10.50 -15.80
N PHE A 6 -4.74 9.74 -15.29
CA PHE A 6 -4.90 8.29 -15.11
C PHE A 6 -6.04 7.95 -14.16
N LYS A 7 -6.09 8.64 -13.01
CA LYS A 7 -7.09 8.39 -11.98
C LYS A 7 -8.51 8.74 -12.41
N HIS A 8 -8.71 9.83 -13.15
CA HIS A 8 -10.05 10.36 -13.43
C HIS A 8 -10.52 10.16 -14.88
N VAL A 9 -9.63 9.81 -15.81
CA VAL A 9 -9.98 9.69 -17.24
C VAL A 9 -9.57 8.34 -17.81
N LEU A 10 -8.30 7.94 -17.69
CA LEU A 10 -7.77 6.80 -18.46
C LEU A 10 -7.95 5.44 -17.78
N ILE A 11 -7.68 5.32 -16.48
CA ILE A 11 -7.69 4.05 -15.74
C ILE A 11 -8.90 3.99 -14.81
N GLY A 12 -9.19 5.07 -14.08
CA GLY A 12 -10.24 5.03 -13.06
C GLY A 12 -11.64 4.76 -13.58
N PRO A 13 -12.18 5.51 -14.56
CA PRO A 13 -13.50 5.26 -15.10
C PRO A 13 -13.72 3.83 -15.64
N PRO A 14 -12.85 3.28 -16.53
CA PRO A 14 -13.05 1.91 -16.99
C PRO A 14 -12.89 0.89 -15.85
N LEU A 15 -11.95 1.10 -14.92
CA LEU A 15 -11.78 0.20 -13.79
C LEU A 15 -12.98 0.22 -12.84
N ARG A 16 -13.56 1.39 -12.54
CA ARG A 16 -14.79 1.52 -11.74
C ARG A 16 -16.01 0.90 -12.42
N ARG A 17 -16.04 0.88 -13.76
CA ARG A 17 -17.11 0.23 -14.52
C ARG A 17 -16.96 -1.29 -14.52
N TRP A 18 -15.72 -1.79 -14.48
CA TRP A 18 -15.38 -3.21 -14.52
C TRP A 18 -15.39 -3.87 -13.13
N VAL A 19 -14.95 -3.13 -12.12
CA VAL A 19 -14.88 -3.53 -10.71
C VAL A 19 -15.66 -2.52 -9.88
N GLN A 20 -16.69 -3.01 -9.20
CA GLN A 20 -17.46 -2.17 -8.28
C GLN A 20 -16.70 -2.08 -6.94
N VAL A 21 -16.08 -0.92 -6.71
CA VAL A 21 -15.31 -0.64 -5.50
C VAL A 21 -16.20 0.09 -4.49
N SER A 22 -16.38 -0.50 -3.31
CA SER A 22 -16.99 0.19 -2.17
C SER A 22 -15.91 0.74 -1.24
N ARG A 23 -16.09 1.98 -0.76
CA ARG A 23 -15.20 2.64 0.21
C ARG A 23 -16.00 3.01 1.45
N SER A 24 -15.47 2.72 2.62
CA SER A 24 -16.00 3.20 3.91
C SER A 24 -14.87 3.61 4.86
N GLY A 25 -15.25 4.23 5.98
CA GLY A 25 -14.32 4.66 7.03
C GLY A 25 -13.77 6.07 6.84
N ALA A 26 -12.66 6.36 7.53
CA ALA A 26 -12.14 7.70 7.74
C ALA A 26 -11.70 8.42 6.46
N GLN A 27 -11.71 9.74 6.48
CA GLN A 27 -11.03 10.57 5.48
C GLN A 27 -9.55 10.71 5.87
N LEU A 28 -8.67 10.85 4.87
CA LEU A 28 -7.26 11.08 5.17
C LEU A 28 -7.07 12.50 5.70
N PRO A 29 -6.29 12.68 6.78
CA PRO A 29 -5.94 14.00 7.27
C PRO A 29 -5.06 14.75 6.26
N THR A 30 -4.88 16.04 6.51
CA THR A 30 -3.85 16.86 5.85
C THR A 30 -2.46 16.49 6.40
N GLY A 31 -1.40 16.88 5.69
CA GLY A 31 -0.02 16.57 6.12
C GLY A 31 0.46 15.14 5.78
N PRO A 32 1.58 14.68 6.36
CA PRO A 32 2.15 13.37 6.06
C PRO A 32 1.26 12.21 6.51
N VAL A 33 1.09 11.20 5.65
CA VAL A 33 0.28 10.02 5.95
C VAL A 33 1.01 8.74 5.54
N ILE A 34 1.02 7.76 6.45
CA ILE A 34 1.42 6.38 6.19
C ILE A 34 0.14 5.55 6.06
N LEU A 35 -0.12 5.02 4.87
CA LEU A 35 -1.20 4.06 4.64
C LEU A 35 -0.65 2.64 4.68
N ALA A 36 -1.02 1.88 5.71
CA ALA A 36 -0.59 0.50 5.85
C ALA A 36 -1.76 -0.43 5.51
N SER A 37 -1.61 -1.24 4.45
CA SER A 37 -2.67 -2.13 3.97
C SER A 37 -2.23 -3.59 3.98
N ASN A 38 -3.18 -4.50 4.16
CA ASN A 38 -3.00 -5.89 3.72
C ASN A 38 -2.80 -5.93 2.18
N HIS A 39 -2.25 -7.03 1.67
CA HIS A 39 -2.04 -7.19 0.23
C HIS A 39 -2.52 -8.53 -0.28
N LEU A 40 -3.58 -8.53 -1.07
CA LEU A 40 -4.23 -9.74 -1.62
C LEU A 40 -3.91 -9.93 -3.11
N ALA A 41 -3.78 -8.83 -3.86
CA ALA A 41 -3.57 -8.89 -5.31
C ALA A 41 -2.84 -7.65 -5.85
N GLU A 42 -2.20 -7.78 -7.02
CA GLU A 42 -1.48 -6.67 -7.66
C GLU A 42 -2.39 -5.46 -7.92
N ILE A 43 -3.68 -5.72 -8.18
CA ILE A 43 -4.69 -4.69 -8.41
C ILE A 43 -4.92 -3.79 -7.19
N ASP A 44 -4.52 -4.18 -5.98
CA ASP A 44 -4.62 -3.37 -4.77
C ASP A 44 -3.94 -2.00 -4.97
N SER A 45 -2.79 -2.00 -5.66
CA SER A 45 -2.01 -0.80 -5.96
C SER A 45 -2.68 0.13 -6.98
N LEU A 46 -3.77 -0.30 -7.62
CA LEU A 46 -4.67 0.53 -8.41
C LEU A 46 -5.93 0.91 -7.64
N ILE A 47 -6.48 -0.03 -6.85
CA ILE A 47 -7.72 0.18 -6.08
C ILE A 47 -7.53 1.22 -4.96
N VAL A 48 -6.44 1.14 -4.19
CA VAL A 48 -6.18 2.08 -3.08
C VAL A 48 -6.07 3.53 -3.58
N PRO A 49 -5.25 3.87 -4.60
CA PRO A 49 -5.20 5.22 -5.15
C PRO A 49 -6.52 5.73 -5.74
N LEU A 50 -7.41 4.84 -6.19
CA LEU A 50 -8.71 5.21 -6.72
C LEU A 50 -9.66 5.68 -5.63
N VAL A 51 -9.64 5.07 -4.44
CA VAL A 51 -10.58 5.40 -3.36
C VAL A 51 -10.07 6.49 -2.41
N VAL A 52 -8.76 6.75 -2.41
CA VAL A 52 -8.14 7.82 -1.62
C VAL A 52 -8.14 9.11 -2.43
N SER A 53 -8.48 10.28 -1.84
CA SER A 53 -8.50 11.56 -2.58
C SER A 53 -7.10 12.04 -2.98
N ARG A 54 -6.12 11.84 -2.10
CA ARG A 54 -4.73 12.30 -2.24
C ARG A 54 -3.90 11.40 -3.17
N ARG A 55 -2.78 11.94 -3.68
CA ARG A 55 -1.82 11.14 -4.46
C ARG A 55 -1.12 10.14 -3.54
N VAL A 56 -1.19 8.87 -3.90
CA VAL A 56 -0.57 7.77 -3.14
C VAL A 56 0.74 7.35 -3.80
N THR A 57 1.80 7.26 -3.01
CA THR A 57 3.14 6.83 -3.44
C THR A 57 3.50 5.49 -2.79
N PHE A 58 3.80 4.49 -3.60
CA PHE A 58 4.41 3.24 -3.19
C PHE A 58 5.89 3.22 -3.55
N LEU A 59 6.64 2.40 -2.82
CA LEU A 59 7.99 2.04 -3.20
C LEU A 59 7.91 0.86 -4.17
N ALA A 60 8.23 1.07 -5.43
CA ALA A 60 8.07 0.09 -6.50
C ALA A 60 9.41 -0.58 -6.84
N LYS A 61 9.34 -1.81 -7.34
CA LYS A 61 10.50 -2.60 -7.78
C LYS A 61 11.34 -1.82 -8.80
N SER A 62 12.66 -1.75 -8.59
CA SER A 62 13.59 -0.99 -9.44
C SER A 62 13.56 -1.45 -10.91
N GLU A 63 13.22 -2.72 -11.15
CA GLU A 63 13.07 -3.32 -12.48
C GLU A 63 12.00 -2.64 -13.34
N TYR A 64 10.99 -2.01 -12.73
CA TYR A 64 10.00 -1.21 -13.47
C TYR A 64 10.62 0.06 -14.08
N PHE A 65 11.78 0.49 -13.60
CA PHE A 65 12.44 1.72 -14.03
C PHE A 65 13.67 1.47 -14.89
N THR A 66 14.21 0.25 -14.89
CA THR A 66 15.44 -0.12 -15.62
C THR A 66 15.19 -0.96 -16.88
N GLY A 67 13.94 -1.30 -17.17
CA GLY A 67 13.55 -2.04 -18.37
C GLY A 67 14.01 -1.38 -19.68
N ARG A 68 14.54 -2.17 -20.61
CA ARG A 68 15.03 -1.70 -21.92
C ARG A 68 13.96 -1.80 -23.02
N GLY A 69 14.19 -1.08 -24.12
CA GLY A 69 13.28 -1.04 -25.28
C GLY A 69 11.99 -0.26 -25.04
N ILE A 70 11.13 -0.20 -26.07
CA ILE A 70 9.90 0.60 -26.07
C ILE A 70 9.01 0.23 -24.87
N ARG A 71 8.79 -1.06 -24.63
CA ARG A 71 8.00 -1.54 -23.49
C ARG A 71 8.58 -1.08 -22.16
N GLY A 72 9.89 -1.22 -21.95
CA GLY A 72 10.56 -0.77 -20.73
C GLY A 72 10.43 0.74 -20.52
N HIS A 73 10.52 1.53 -21.59
CA HIS A 73 10.35 2.98 -21.55
C HIS A 73 8.91 3.36 -21.17
N CYS A 74 7.90 2.71 -21.75
CA CYS A 74 6.50 2.93 -21.38
C CYS A 74 6.22 2.59 -19.91
N VAL A 75 6.75 1.47 -19.42
CA VAL A 75 6.60 1.07 -18.00
C VAL A 75 7.28 2.10 -17.08
N ARG A 76 8.54 2.44 -17.34
CA ARG A 76 9.28 3.46 -16.58
C ARG A 76 8.52 4.79 -16.57
N TRP A 77 8.06 5.25 -17.73
CA TRP A 77 7.30 6.49 -17.86
C TRP A 77 6.02 6.44 -17.03
N PHE A 78 5.25 5.35 -17.11
CA PHE A 78 4.02 5.18 -16.34
C PHE A 78 4.28 5.27 -14.83
N PHE A 79 5.21 4.46 -14.30
CA PHE A 79 5.51 4.44 -12.87
C PHE A 79 6.05 5.78 -12.37
N THR A 80 6.85 6.48 -13.17
CA THR A 80 7.30 7.85 -12.88
C THR A 80 6.13 8.83 -12.88
N ALA A 81 5.25 8.75 -13.88
CA ALA A 81 4.10 9.64 -14.06
C ALA A 81 3.07 9.52 -12.92
N VAL A 82 2.86 8.31 -12.40
CA VAL A 82 2.01 8.09 -11.22
C VAL A 82 2.74 8.35 -9.90
N GLY A 83 4.07 8.51 -9.91
CA GLY A 83 4.87 8.96 -8.76
C GLY A 83 5.37 7.86 -7.85
N GLN A 84 5.58 6.67 -8.38
CA GLN A 84 6.16 5.58 -7.59
C GLN A 84 7.68 5.79 -7.49
N ILE A 85 8.26 5.40 -6.36
CA ILE A 85 9.71 5.55 -6.12
C ILE A 85 10.39 4.20 -6.33
N PRO A 86 11.43 4.10 -7.16
CA PRO A 86 12.20 2.87 -7.32
C PRO A 86 12.95 2.53 -6.04
N VAL A 87 12.86 1.26 -5.61
CA VAL A 87 13.68 0.73 -4.52
C VAL A 87 14.18 -0.66 -4.86
N ASP A 88 15.39 -0.98 -4.41
CA ASP A 88 15.85 -2.36 -4.31
C ASP A 88 15.26 -2.95 -3.02
N ARG A 89 14.50 -4.04 -3.15
CA ARG A 89 13.89 -4.74 -2.02
C ARG A 89 14.74 -5.91 -1.54
N CYS A 90 15.82 -6.24 -2.24
CA CYS A 90 16.75 -7.32 -1.93
C CYS A 90 17.98 -6.84 -1.14
N GLY A 91 18.25 -5.53 -1.17
CA GLY A 91 19.32 -4.90 -0.39
C GLY A 91 18.99 -4.85 1.10
N GLY A 92 19.96 -5.18 1.96
CA GLY A 92 19.87 -5.01 3.41
C GLY A 92 20.09 -3.57 3.88
N ASP A 93 19.98 -2.59 2.99
CA ASP A 93 20.18 -1.17 3.29
C ASP A 93 18.90 -0.46 3.75
N ASP A 94 19.07 0.73 4.32
CA ASP A 94 17.96 1.57 4.80
C ASP A 94 17.35 2.43 3.67
N GLY A 95 17.78 2.26 2.41
CA GLY A 95 17.35 3.05 1.26
C GLY A 95 15.82 3.11 1.08
N PRO A 96 15.08 1.99 1.19
CA PRO A 96 13.63 2.00 1.14
C PRO A 96 12.99 2.84 2.27
N LEU A 97 13.57 2.84 3.47
CA LEU A 97 13.05 3.60 4.60
C LEU A 97 13.29 5.10 4.40
N ASP A 98 14.45 5.47 3.86
CA ASP A 98 14.79 6.87 3.60
C ASP A 98 13.93 7.45 2.48
N ALA A 99 13.65 6.66 1.43
CA ALA A 99 12.70 7.01 0.37
C ALA A 99 11.29 7.25 0.94
N ALA A 100 10.82 6.38 1.84
CA ALA A 100 9.54 6.59 2.52
C ALA A 100 9.54 7.87 3.37
N CYS A 101 10.59 8.12 4.14
CA CYS A 101 10.73 9.34 4.93
C CYS A 101 10.73 10.60 4.05
N ALA A 102 11.35 10.55 2.86
CA ALA A 102 11.35 11.68 1.92
C ALA A 102 9.92 12.03 1.44
N VAL A 103 9.08 11.03 1.15
CA VAL A 103 7.67 11.25 0.80
C VAL A 103 6.93 11.95 1.94
N LEU A 104 7.14 11.49 3.18
CA LEU A 104 6.46 12.03 4.36
C LEU A 104 6.95 13.44 4.71
N ARG A 105 8.24 13.72 4.65
CA ARG A 105 8.78 15.08 4.87
C ARG A 105 8.24 16.09 3.86
N GLY A 106 7.89 15.66 2.66
CA GLY A 106 7.18 16.47 1.66
C GLY A 106 5.67 16.62 1.92
N GLY A 107 5.15 16.15 3.05
CA GLY A 107 3.72 16.14 3.38
C GLY A 107 2.90 15.18 2.51
N GLY A 108 3.54 14.18 1.89
CA GLY A 108 2.91 13.24 0.98
C GLY A 108 2.17 12.07 1.67
N VAL A 109 1.64 11.17 0.84
CA VAL A 109 1.04 9.91 1.30
C VAL A 109 1.91 8.75 0.83
N TRP A 110 2.52 8.04 1.77
CA TRP A 110 3.27 6.82 1.51
C TRP A 110 2.36 5.62 1.82
N ALA A 111 2.12 4.77 0.83
CA ALA A 111 1.40 3.52 1.03
C ALA A 111 2.36 2.33 1.01
N VAL A 112 2.10 1.39 1.89
CA VAL A 112 2.95 0.23 2.14
C VAL A 112 2.11 -0.99 2.51
N TYR A 113 2.58 -2.15 2.06
CA TYR A 113 2.06 -3.44 2.46
C TYR A 113 3.02 -4.02 3.50
N PRO A 114 2.67 -4.00 4.81
CA PRO A 114 3.61 -4.43 5.85
C PRO A 114 4.04 -5.90 5.69
N GLU A 115 3.21 -6.74 5.07
CA GLU A 115 3.52 -8.14 4.75
C GLU A 115 4.67 -8.29 3.75
N GLY A 116 5.00 -7.25 2.96
CA GLY A 116 6.10 -7.24 2.00
C GLY A 116 5.83 -7.98 0.68
N THR A 117 4.85 -8.86 0.66
CA THR A 117 4.37 -9.61 -0.51
C THR A 117 2.84 -9.75 -0.48
N ARG A 118 2.26 -10.25 -1.58
CA ARG A 118 0.84 -10.62 -1.63
C ARG A 118 0.63 -11.87 -0.80
N SER A 119 -0.48 -11.93 -0.08
CA SER A 119 -0.93 -13.12 0.62
C SER A 119 -1.24 -14.24 -0.39
N PRO A 120 -0.61 -15.42 -0.26
CA PRO A 120 -0.83 -16.53 -1.19
C PRO A 120 -2.16 -17.26 -0.95
N ASP A 121 -2.69 -17.17 0.27
CA ASP A 121 -3.84 -17.94 0.78
C ASP A 121 -4.97 -17.05 1.32
N GLY A 122 -4.84 -15.72 1.18
CA GLY A 122 -5.83 -14.76 1.67
C GLY A 122 -5.79 -14.55 3.19
N ARG A 123 -4.89 -15.23 3.92
CA ARG A 123 -4.67 -15.00 5.35
C ARG A 123 -3.71 -13.83 5.56
N MET A 124 -3.73 -13.25 6.75
CA MET A 124 -2.85 -12.14 7.10
C MET A 124 -1.58 -12.65 7.77
N HIS A 125 -0.46 -12.50 7.08
CA HIS A 125 0.84 -12.97 7.55
C HIS A 125 1.49 -11.97 8.51
N ARG A 126 2.66 -12.32 9.02
CA ARG A 126 3.47 -11.46 9.87
C ARG A 126 4.00 -10.27 9.08
N GLY A 127 3.73 -9.05 9.57
CA GLY A 127 4.26 -7.83 8.96
C GLY A 127 5.74 -7.61 9.31
N HIS A 128 6.49 -7.02 8.37
CA HIS A 128 7.84 -6.51 8.58
C HIS A 128 7.82 -5.17 9.34
N THR A 129 8.89 -4.88 10.06
CA THR A 129 8.99 -3.71 10.96
C THR A 129 9.22 -2.38 10.27
N GLY A 130 9.43 -2.37 8.95
CA GLY A 130 9.78 -1.16 8.19
C GLY A 130 8.78 -0.01 8.37
N VAL A 131 7.49 -0.32 8.43
CA VAL A 131 6.44 0.69 8.62
C VAL A 131 6.60 1.44 9.95
N MET A 132 6.85 0.71 11.04
CA MET A 132 7.07 1.33 12.36
C MET A 132 8.43 2.01 12.48
N ARG A 133 9.47 1.52 11.78
CA ARG A 133 10.76 2.23 11.68
C ARG A 133 10.61 3.59 11.00
N VAL A 134 9.83 3.67 9.92
CA VAL A 134 9.52 4.95 9.25
C VAL A 134 8.66 5.84 10.15
N ALA A 135 7.64 5.30 10.81
CA ALA A 135 6.83 6.06 11.75
C ALA A 135 7.67 6.67 12.88
N ALA A 136 8.64 5.93 13.43
CA ALA A 136 9.57 6.46 14.43
C ALA A 136 10.43 7.62 13.90
N ARG A 137 10.83 7.58 12.63
CA ARG A 137 11.62 8.64 11.96
C ARG A 137 10.77 9.86 11.54
N CYS A 138 9.45 9.70 11.48
CA CYS A 138 8.50 10.70 11.01
C CYS A 138 7.31 10.82 11.98
N PRO A 139 7.52 11.36 13.20
CA PRO A 139 6.51 11.35 14.26
C PRO A 139 5.24 12.13 13.94
N ASP A 140 5.32 13.11 13.04
CA ASP A 140 4.17 13.90 12.57
C ASP A 140 3.28 13.16 11.55
N ALA A 141 3.73 12.01 11.04
CA ALA A 141 3.00 11.25 10.05
C ALA A 141 1.85 10.46 10.68
N ALA A 142 0.62 10.69 10.21
CA ALA A 142 -0.53 9.90 10.62
C ALA A 142 -0.44 8.48 10.04
N LEU A 143 -0.33 7.47 10.89
CA LEU A 143 -0.37 6.07 10.49
C LEU A 143 -1.83 5.60 10.43
N ILE A 144 -2.29 5.17 9.26
CA ILE A 144 -3.67 4.77 9.01
C ILE A 144 -3.69 3.33 8.48
N PRO A 145 -4.29 2.37 9.21
CA PRO A 145 -4.52 1.03 8.71
C PRO A 145 -5.64 1.04 7.67
N ILE A 146 -5.47 0.28 6.59
CA ILE A 146 -6.46 0.08 5.54
C ILE A 146 -6.66 -1.42 5.35
N ALA A 147 -7.91 -1.83 5.15
CA ALA A 147 -8.24 -3.18 4.72
C ALA A 147 -8.79 -3.17 3.29
N VAL A 148 -8.24 -4.04 2.44
CA VAL A 148 -8.74 -4.35 1.10
C VAL A 148 -9.26 -5.78 1.11
N MET A 149 -10.45 -6.00 0.55
CA MET A 149 -11.12 -7.31 0.51
C MET A 149 -11.66 -7.62 -0.88
N GLY A 150 -11.60 -8.88 -1.28
CA GLY A 150 -12.16 -9.43 -2.52
C GLY A 150 -11.32 -9.16 -3.77
N THR A 151 -10.12 -8.61 -3.66
CA THR A 151 -9.24 -8.34 -4.80
C THR A 151 -8.47 -9.56 -5.29
N ASP A 152 -8.26 -10.55 -4.43
CA ASP A 152 -7.77 -11.90 -4.74
C ASP A 152 -8.70 -12.66 -5.69
N GLU A 153 -10.02 -12.52 -5.55
CA GLU A 153 -10.98 -13.09 -6.50
C GLU A 153 -10.94 -12.39 -7.88
N LEU A 154 -10.69 -11.07 -7.87
CA LEU A 154 -10.64 -10.24 -9.08
C LEU A 154 -9.36 -10.44 -9.87
N ASN A 155 -8.22 -10.50 -9.18
CA ASN A 155 -6.91 -10.71 -9.78
C ASN A 155 -6.17 -11.79 -8.97
N PRO A 156 -6.50 -13.08 -9.20
CA PRO A 156 -5.84 -14.19 -8.53
C PRO A 156 -4.31 -14.11 -8.70
N PRO A 157 -3.51 -14.50 -7.71
CA PRO A 157 -2.04 -14.39 -7.77
C PRO A 157 -1.41 -15.07 -8.99
N GLN A 158 -2.03 -16.16 -9.46
CA GLN A 158 -1.61 -16.98 -10.60
C GLN A 158 -2.15 -16.45 -11.95
N GLY A 159 -3.10 -15.51 -11.92
CA GLY A 159 -3.80 -15.00 -13.09
C GLY A 159 -3.30 -13.62 -13.52
N ARG A 160 -3.26 -13.36 -14.84
CA ARG A 160 -2.88 -12.05 -15.40
C ARG A 160 -4.08 -11.16 -15.76
N ARG A 161 -5.31 -11.67 -15.63
CA ARG A 161 -6.54 -10.98 -16.05
C ARG A 161 -7.33 -10.53 -14.84
N ILE A 162 -7.79 -9.27 -14.90
CA ILE A 162 -8.72 -8.69 -13.93
C ILE A 162 -10.14 -9.14 -14.30
N ARG A 163 -10.75 -9.94 -13.44
CA ARG A 163 -12.15 -10.40 -13.56
C ARG A 163 -13.09 -9.27 -13.13
N ARG A 164 -14.33 -9.30 -13.62
CA ARG A 164 -15.40 -8.42 -13.12
C ARG A 164 -15.83 -8.89 -11.74
N GLY A 165 -16.16 -7.95 -10.86
CA GLY A 165 -16.67 -8.28 -9.54
C GLY A 165 -16.69 -7.07 -8.61
N ARG A 166 -16.65 -7.34 -7.31
CA ARG A 166 -16.75 -6.34 -6.25
C ARG A 166 -15.54 -6.42 -5.33
N CYS A 167 -15.06 -5.27 -4.88
CA CYS A 167 -14.11 -5.22 -3.77
C CYS A 167 -14.51 -4.11 -2.80
N ARG A 168 -13.98 -4.21 -1.58
CA ARG A 168 -14.20 -3.25 -0.52
C ARG A 168 -12.87 -2.73 -0.01
N VAL A 169 -12.82 -1.43 0.24
CA VAL A 169 -11.73 -0.76 0.95
C VAL A 169 -12.30 -0.09 2.19
N VAL A 170 -11.75 -0.44 3.36
CA VAL A 170 -12.08 0.19 4.64
C VAL A 170 -10.86 0.97 5.11
N ILE A 171 -11.04 2.26 5.34
CA ILE A 171 -10.00 3.14 5.87
C ILE A 171 -10.23 3.26 7.38
N GLY A 172 -9.29 2.77 8.19
CA GLY A 172 -9.37 2.86 9.64
C GLY A 172 -9.09 4.26 10.17
N GLU A 173 -9.21 4.43 11.49
CA GLU A 173 -8.81 5.65 12.18
C GLU A 173 -7.28 5.74 12.33
N PRO A 174 -6.70 6.95 12.39
CA PRO A 174 -5.29 7.12 12.68
C PRO A 174 -4.89 6.45 14.00
N VAL A 175 -3.81 5.68 13.99
CA VAL A 175 -3.30 5.00 15.18
C VAL A 175 -2.20 5.80 15.85
N ALA A 176 -2.08 5.66 17.17
CA ALA A 176 -1.07 6.32 17.97
C ALA A 176 0.30 5.62 17.86
N ALA A 177 0.93 5.69 16.68
CA ALA A 177 2.17 4.97 16.38
C ALA A 177 3.28 5.20 17.42
N GLN A 178 3.55 6.46 17.79
CA GLN A 178 4.58 6.78 18.79
C GLN A 178 4.31 6.14 20.15
N ARG A 179 3.04 6.17 20.59
CA ARG A 179 2.62 5.54 21.84
C ARG A 179 2.83 4.02 21.78
N TRP A 180 2.43 3.37 20.70
CA TRP A 180 2.62 1.92 20.55
C TRP A 180 4.08 1.52 20.52
N ILE A 181 4.93 2.32 19.86
CA ILE A 181 6.38 2.11 19.83
C ILE A 181 6.98 2.26 21.24
N ALA A 182 6.58 3.27 22.01
CA ALA A 182 7.05 3.46 23.38
C ALA A 182 6.63 2.30 24.31
N GLU A 183 5.40 1.80 24.17
CA GLU A 183 4.84 0.75 25.04
C GLU A 183 5.37 -0.66 24.72
N SER A 184 5.70 -0.95 23.46
CA SER A 184 5.94 -2.33 23.00
C SER A 184 7.13 -2.51 22.05
N GLY A 185 7.90 -1.45 21.85
CA GLY A 185 8.98 -1.40 20.86
C GLY A 185 8.46 -1.48 19.42
N ILE A 186 9.38 -1.40 18.46
CA ILE A 186 9.07 -1.41 17.02
C ILE A 186 8.33 -2.69 16.60
N ARG A 187 8.75 -3.85 17.10
CA ARG A 187 8.14 -5.16 16.76
C ARG A 187 6.72 -5.26 17.30
N GLY A 188 6.52 -4.99 18.59
CA GLY A 188 5.20 -5.04 19.22
C GLY A 188 4.22 -4.05 18.60
N ALA A 189 4.69 -2.83 18.29
CA ALA A 189 3.89 -1.84 17.57
C ALA A 189 3.49 -2.34 16.17
N THR A 190 4.42 -3.00 15.46
CA THR A 190 4.12 -3.59 14.14
C THR A 190 3.07 -4.69 14.27
N ASP A 191 3.15 -5.54 15.29
CA ASP A 191 2.15 -6.59 15.52
C ASP A 191 0.77 -6.00 15.84
N ARG A 192 0.70 -4.92 16.63
CA ARG A 192 -0.55 -4.17 16.87
C ARG A 192 -1.13 -3.58 15.59
N LEU A 193 -0.30 -3.02 14.71
CA LEU A 193 -0.74 -2.55 13.40
C LEU A 193 -1.33 -3.69 12.57
N MET A 194 -0.67 -4.84 12.53
CA MET A 194 -1.20 -6.00 11.82
C MET A 194 -2.54 -6.46 12.41
N THR A 195 -2.69 -6.48 13.73
CA THR A 195 -3.98 -6.76 14.39
C THR A 195 -5.06 -5.76 13.96
N ALA A 196 -4.76 -4.46 13.94
CA ALA A 196 -5.72 -3.45 13.50
C ALA A 196 -6.16 -3.64 12.04
N ILE A 197 -5.24 -4.02 11.15
CA ILE A 197 -5.59 -4.35 9.76
C ILE A 197 -6.43 -5.64 9.69
N ALA A 198 -6.11 -6.65 10.51
CA ALA A 198 -6.86 -7.92 10.57
C ALA A 198 -8.30 -7.69 11.02
N GLU A 199 -8.51 -6.88 12.06
CA GLU A 199 -9.83 -6.50 12.56
C GLU A 199 -10.66 -5.76 11.50
N LEU A 200 -10.04 -4.87 10.72
CA LEU A 200 -10.70 -4.15 9.64
C LEU A 200 -11.08 -5.04 8.44
N SER A 201 -10.25 -6.06 8.16
CA SER A 201 -10.40 -6.95 7.00
C SER A 201 -11.22 -8.20 7.28
N GLY A 202 -11.32 -8.62 8.55
CA GLY A 202 -11.83 -9.93 8.93
C GLY A 202 -10.92 -11.09 8.52
N GLN A 203 -9.67 -10.83 8.12
CA GLN A 203 -8.73 -11.90 7.74
C GLN A 203 -8.26 -12.68 8.96
N GLU A 204 -8.21 -14.01 8.81
CA GLU A 204 -7.54 -14.87 9.77
C GLU A 204 -6.02 -14.62 9.76
N ARG A 205 -5.40 -14.64 10.94
CA ARG A 205 -3.95 -14.50 11.08
C ARG A 205 -3.25 -15.81 10.71
N ALA A 206 -2.18 -15.72 9.95
CA ALA A 206 -1.29 -16.85 9.66
C ALA A 206 -0.05 -16.84 10.57
N ASP A 207 0.55 -18.01 10.73
CA ASP A 207 1.78 -18.19 11.49
C ASP A 207 3.01 -17.86 10.63
N GLY A 208 3.69 -16.77 10.98
CA GLY A 208 4.96 -16.40 10.33
C GLY A 208 4.81 -15.51 9.09
N TYR A 209 5.90 -15.39 8.33
CA TYR A 209 5.96 -14.54 7.14
C TYR A 209 5.44 -15.28 5.91
N ALA A 210 4.76 -14.55 5.02
CA ALA A 210 4.34 -15.07 3.72
C ALA A 210 5.57 -15.54 2.92
N ARG A 211 5.44 -16.69 2.25
CA ARG A 211 6.47 -17.29 1.38
C ARG A 211 5.96 -17.40 -0.05
#